data_AF-A0A371BWK1-F1
#
_entry.id   AF-A0A371BWK1-F1
#
_cell.length_a   1.000
_cell.length_b   1.000
_cell.length_c   1.000
_cell.angle_alpha   90.00
_cell.angle_beta   90.00
_cell.angle_gamma   90.00
#
_symmetry.space_group_name_H-M   'P 1'
#
loop_
_entity.id
_entity.type
_entity.pdbx_description
1 polymer ?
#
loop_
_entity_poly.entity_id
_entity_poly.type
_entity_poly.pdbx_seq_one_letter_code
_entity_poly.pdbx_strand_id
1 'polypeptide(L)' 'MYGRRAETARWVFTFPFGAPQHVTVRALTTDGGVFAQQDNALIWTRVGGTPPCPGPITTPPIKLLMDGS' A
#
# COMPACT_ATOMS: atom_id res chain seq x y z
N MET A 1 7.62 -8.27 -3.69
CA MET A 1 6.67 -7.54 -2.81
C MET A 1 5.93 -8.58 -1.99
N TYR A 2 5.62 -8.28 -0.74
CA TYR A 2 4.76 -9.12 0.07
C TYR A 2 3.78 -8.26 0.86
N GLY A 3 2.57 -8.78 1.06
CA GLY A 3 1.52 -8.15 1.84
C GLY A 3 1.28 -8.92 3.14
N ARG A 4 0.99 -8.21 4.21
CA ARG A 4 0.48 -8.80 5.45
C ARG A 4 -0.73 -8.03 5.95
N ARG A 5 -1.68 -8.72 6.57
CA ARG A 5 -2.75 -8.08 7.34
C ARG A 5 -2.14 -7.54 8.63
N ALA A 6 -2.34 -6.25 8.89
CA ALA A 6 -1.87 -5.60 10.12
C ALA A 6 -2.96 -5.58 11.20
N GLU A 7 -4.19 -5.26 10.79
CA GLU A 7 -5.38 -5.21 11.65
C GLU A 7 -6.65 -5.45 10.79
N THR A 8 -7.84 -5.27 11.36
CA THR A 8 -9.09 -5.33 10.60
C THR A 8 -9.11 -4.27 9.51
N ALA A 9 -9.40 -4.70 8.28
CA ALA A 9 -9.44 -3.85 7.09
C ALA A 9 -8.14 -3.08 6.77
N ARG A 10 -6.99 -3.47 7.33
CA ARG A 10 -5.70 -2.85 7.04
C ARG A 10 -4.64 -3.85 6.65
N TRP A 11 -3.99 -3.55 5.54
CA TRP A 11 -2.90 -4.33 4.97
C TRP A 11 -1.65 -3.46 4.85
N VAL A 12 -0.50 -4.07 5.05
CA VAL A 12 0.81 -3.43 4.82
C VAL A 12 1.50 -4.22 3.73
N PHE A 13 1.93 -3.50 2.69
CA PHE A 13 2.69 -4.05 1.59
C PHE A 13 4.13 -3.55 1.67
N THR A 14 5.07 -4.49 1.65
CA THR A 14 6.50 -4.19 1.69
C THR A 14 7.13 -4.50 0.33
N PHE A 15 7.89 -3.53 -0.16
CA PHE A 15 8.69 -3.64 -1.38
C PHE A 15 10.16 -3.73 -0.96
N PRO A 16 10.78 -4.93 -0.99
CA PRO A 16 12.17 -5.09 -0.55
C PRO A 16 13.16 -4.39 -1.49
N PHE A 17 12.77 -4.21 -2.76
CA PHE A 17 13.54 -3.48 -3.76
C PHE A 17 12.64 -2.49 -4.48
N GLY A 18 13.15 -1.27 -4.68
CA GLY A 18 12.46 -0.19 -5.37
C GLY A 18 11.38 0.51 -4.54
N ALA A 19 10.88 1.60 -5.10
CA ALA A 19 9.80 2.42 -4.54
C ALA A 19 8.86 2.79 -5.70
N PRO A 20 7.83 1.96 -5.99
CA PRO A 20 6.95 2.20 -7.13
C PRO A 20 6.29 3.58 -7.01
N GLN A 21 6.15 4.27 -8.13
CA GLN A 21 5.51 5.60 -8.18
C GLN A 21 4.00 5.53 -8.28
N HIS A 22 3.46 4.42 -8.81
CA HIS A 22 2.03 4.20 -8.98
C HIS A 22 1.67 2.76 -8.63
N VAL A 23 0.48 2.57 -8.09
CA VAL A 23 -0.11 1.25 -7.81
C VAL A 23 -1.60 1.25 -8.13
N THR A 24 -2.09 0.13 -8.62
CA THR A 24 -3.52 -0.19 -8.64
C THR A 24 -3.83 -1.09 -7.46
N VAL A 25 -4.80 -0.70 -6.64
CA VAL A 25 -5.29 -1.50 -5.51
C VAL A 25 -6.66 -2.04 -5.86
N ARG A 26 -6.87 -3.35 -5.65
CA ARG A 26 -8.16 -4.03 -5.85
C ARG A 26 -8.58 -4.73 -4.57
N ALA A 27 -9.81 -4.49 -4.12
CA ALA A 27 -10.50 -5.37 -3.19
C ALA A 27 -11.28 -6.40 -3.98
N LEU A 28 -11.17 -7.66 -3.60
CA LEU A 28 -11.84 -8.76 -4.29
C LEU A 28 -12.90 -9.38 -3.38
N THR A 29 -13.98 -9.85 -3.98
CA THR A 29 -14.97 -10.73 -3.35
C THR A 29 -14.41 -12.16 -3.24
N THR A 30 -15.10 -13.03 -2.49
CA THR A 30 -14.65 -14.42 -2.24
C THR A 30 -14.60 -15.29 -3.50
N ASP A 31 -15.38 -14.95 -4.52
CA ASP A 31 -15.39 -15.57 -5.84
C ASP A 31 -14.37 -14.95 -6.81
N GLY A 32 -13.56 -13.98 -6.35
CA GLY A 32 -12.51 -13.33 -7.14
C GLY A 32 -12.99 -12.16 -7.99
N GLY A 33 -14.28 -11.79 -7.92
CA GLY A 33 -14.79 -10.56 -8.51
C GLY A 33 -14.12 -9.32 -7.89
N VAL A 34 -14.05 -8.21 -8.64
CA VAL A 34 -13.52 -6.95 -8.13
C VAL A 34 -14.64 -6.20 -7.43
N PHE A 35 -14.51 -6.01 -6.12
CA PHE A 35 -15.45 -5.24 -5.31
C PHE A 35 -15.17 -3.74 -5.36
N ALA A 36 -13.89 -3.35 -5.39
CA ALA A 36 -13.46 -1.96 -5.53
C ALA A 36 -12.08 -1.91 -6.18
N GLN A 37 -11.80 -0.87 -6.98
CA GLN A 37 -10.50 -0.63 -7.60
C GLN A 37 -10.12 0.84 -7.52
N GLN A 38 -8.85 1.12 -7.23
CA GLN A 38 -8.33 2.48 -7.21
C GLN A 38 -6.88 2.55 -7.67
N ASP A 39 -6.59 3.49 -8.57
CA ASP A 39 -5.24 3.85 -8.96
C ASP A 39 -4.70 4.95 -8.05
N ASN A 40 -3.46 4.81 -7.60
CA ASN A 40 -2.85 5.70 -6.63
C ASN A 40 -1.42 6.03 -7.01
N ALA A 41 -1.09 7.33 -7.02
CA ALA A 41 0.28 7.79 -6.99
C ALA A 41 0.85 7.64 -5.57
N LEU A 42 2.12 7.24 -5.47
CA LEU A 42 2.81 6.99 -4.22
C LEU A 42 3.88 8.06 -3.98
N ILE A 43 3.78 8.74 -2.84
CA ILE A 43 4.79 9.68 -2.35
C ILE A 43 5.52 9.02 -1.20
N TRP A 44 6.78 8.64 -1.44
CA TRP A 44 7.62 7.98 -0.45
C TRP A 44 8.35 9.01 0.41
N THR A 45 8.20 8.86 1.72
CA THR A 45 8.81 9.74 2.72
C THR A 45 9.70 8.91 3.65
N ARG A 46 10.89 9.43 3.96
CA ARG A 46 11.79 8.81 4.95
C ARG A 46 11.18 8.96 6.34
N VAL A 47 11.04 7.85 7.05
CA VAL A 47 10.48 7.82 8.42
C VAL A 47 11.48 7.35 9.46
N GLY A 48 12.74 7.14 9.09
CA GLY A 48 13.80 6.81 10.03
C GLY A 48 15.20 6.80 9.43
N GLY A 49 16.15 6.43 10.30
CA GLY A 49 17.58 6.40 10.02
C GLY A 49 18.26 7.77 10.16
N THR A 50 19.58 7.74 10.11
CA THR A 50 20.45 8.92 10.20
C THR A 50 21.57 8.79 9.18
N PRO A 51 22.10 9.89 8.61
CA PRO A 51 23.29 9.81 7.78
C PRO A 51 24.44 9.10 8.54
N PRO A 52 25.19 8.17 7.90
CA PRO A 52 25.14 7.79 6.49
C PRO A 52 24.18 6.63 6.16
N CYS A 53 23.50 6.05 7.15
CA CYS A 53 22.63 4.89 7.01
C CYS A 53 21.15 5.32 6.78
N PRO A 54 20.69 5.42 5.53
CA PRO A 54 19.31 5.77 5.25
C PRO A 54 18.36 4.72 5.86
N GLY A 55 17.41 5.15 6.68
CA GLY A 55 16.37 4.27 7.20
C GLY A 55 15.19 4.10 6.23
N PRO A 56 14.11 3.45 6.68
CA PRO A 56 12.99 3.07 5.83
C PRO A 56 12.25 4.28 5.26
N ILE A 57 11.62 4.05 4.10
CA ILE A 57 10.68 4.96 3.46
C ILE A 57 9.29 4.33 3.49
N THR A 58 8.25 5.16 3.63
CA THR A 58 6.86 4.73 3.59
C THR A 58 6.02 5.74 2.81
N THR A 59 4.82 5.34 2.42
CA THR A 59 3.82 6.25 1.87
C THR A 59 2.74 6.51 2.93
N PRO A 60 1.96 7.59 2.82
CA PRO A 60 0.69 7.70 3.53
C PRO A 60 -0.22 6.48 3.23
N PRO A 61 -1.09 6.07 4.16
CA PRO A 61 -2.06 5.01 3.91
C PRO A 61 -2.99 5.37 2.74
N ILE A 62 -3.17 4.43 1.83
CA ILE A 62 -4.24 4.50 0.82
C ILE A 62 -5.55 4.10 1.51
N LYS A 63 -6.56 4.96 1.44
CA LYS A 63 -7.92 4.62 1.82
C LYS A 63 -8.64 4.13 0.57
N LEU A 64 -8.94 2.84 0.52
CA LEU A 64 -9.76 2.28 -0.55
C LEU A 64 -11.21 2.66 -0.26
N LEU A 65 -11.81 3.44 -1.16
CA LEU A 65 -13.23 3.75 -1.11
C LEU A 65 -13.99 2.55 -1.70
N MET A 66 -14.94 2.01 -0.96
CA MET A 66 -15.83 0.98 -1.45
C MET A 66 -17.02 1.67 -2.12
N ASP A 67 -17.11 1.57 -3.44
CA ASP A 67 -18.26 2.01 -4.23
C ASP A 67 -19.39 0.96 -4.13
N GLY A 68 -20.04 0.91 -2.97
CA GLY A 68 -21.16 -0.01 -2.75
C GLY A 68 -21.90 0.28 -1.45
N SER A 69 -22.93 1.13 -1.55
CA SER A 69 -24.08 1.16 -0.63
C SER A 69 -25.27 0.54 -1.33
#